data_AF-A0A2A2R2U5-F1
#
_entry.id   AF-A0A2A2R2U5-F1
#
_cell.length_a   1.000
_cell.length_b   1.000
_cell.length_c   1.000
_cell.angle_alpha   90.00
_cell.angle_beta   90.00
_cell.angle_gamma   90.00
#
_symmetry.space_group_name_H-M   'P 1'
#
loop_
_entity.id
_entity.type
_entity.pdbx_description
1 polymer ?
#
loop_
_entity_poly.entity_id
_entity_poly.type
_entity_poly.pdbx_seq_one_letter_code
_entity_poly.pdbx_strand_id
1 'polypeptide(L)'
;MQAALLEALARRAPAIRARWADLLRAEPAASPLANPETLVHLVGWTLRTVLRRLHAPGTRRRPRRLHARGESSCPCGQNPLRAHFAAGEQALQEALVLSQAEGPHPSPAERDAALLELNLVFRDLARREMTAFCALCLRRPRQLAAPPAPRPPPSPGARRDSPPFPARARRRHAAPPPGPFPAGAG
;
A
#
# COMPACT_ATOMS: atom_id res chain seq x y z
N MET A 1 26.98 -2.94 -1.79
CA MET A 1 26.72 -1.49 -1.72
C MET A 1 27.84 -0.88 -0.88
N GLN A 2 28.39 0.23 -1.36
CA GLN A 2 29.49 0.95 -0.71
C GLN A 2 29.02 1.58 0.61
N ALA A 3 29.89 1.64 1.61
CA ALA A 3 29.53 2.14 2.96
C ALA A 3 29.07 3.60 2.94
N ALA A 4 29.77 4.47 2.21
CA ALA A 4 29.41 5.89 2.08
C ALA A 4 27.98 6.10 1.50
N LEU A 5 27.59 5.26 0.53
CA LEU A 5 26.25 5.30 -0.05
C LEU A 5 25.17 4.85 0.94
N LEU A 6 25.46 3.83 1.76
CA LEU A 6 24.56 3.39 2.83
C LEU A 6 24.37 4.47 3.89
N GLU A 7 25.45 5.16 4.27
CA GLU A 7 25.37 6.28 5.21
C GLU A 7 24.58 7.46 4.62
N ALA A 8 24.76 7.76 3.32
CA ALA A 8 23.97 8.78 2.63
C ALA A 8 22.47 8.44 2.64
N LEU A 9 22.11 7.18 2.34
CA LEU A 9 20.73 6.70 2.45
C LEU A 9 20.19 6.79 3.89
N ALA A 10 21.01 6.44 4.88
CA ALA A 10 20.62 6.52 6.28
C ALA A 10 20.36 7.96 6.74
N ARG A 11 21.19 8.92 6.31
CA ARG A 11 20.96 10.36 6.57
C ARG A 11 19.65 10.85 5.95
N ARG A 12 19.26 10.28 4.80
CA ARG A 12 18.00 10.58 4.12
C ARG A 12 16.78 9.86 4.69
N ALA A 13 16.93 9.05 5.74
CA ALA A 13 15.81 8.28 6.29
C ALA A 13 14.56 9.12 6.62
N PRO A 14 14.65 10.33 7.20
CA PRO A 14 13.46 11.17 7.42
C PRO A 14 12.76 11.56 6.12
N ALA A 15 13.52 11.96 5.09
CA ALA A 15 12.99 12.34 3.78
C ALA A 15 12.35 11.14 3.06
N ILE A 16 12.99 9.96 3.13
CA ILE A 16 12.44 8.70 2.59
C ILE A 16 11.08 8.40 3.24
N ARG A 17 10.97 8.55 4.56
CA ARG A 17 9.71 8.29 5.28
C ARG A 17 8.60 9.24 4.85
N ALA A 18 8.91 10.53 4.71
CA ALA A 18 7.95 11.52 4.25
C ALA A 18 7.48 11.21 2.83
N ARG A 19 8.43 11.00 1.90
CA ARG A 19 8.12 10.68 0.51
C ARG A 19 7.30 9.40 0.36
N TRP A 20 7.65 8.35 1.10
CA TRP A 20 6.89 7.11 1.10
C TRP A 20 5.46 7.33 1.62
N ALA A 21 5.29 8.11 2.68
CA ALA A 21 3.96 8.45 3.19
C ALA A 21 3.11 9.22 2.17
N ASP A 22 3.72 10.16 1.45
CA ASP A 22 3.03 10.92 0.40
C ASP A 22 2.60 10.02 -0.76
N LEU A 23 3.48 9.13 -1.23
CA LEU A 23 3.16 8.14 -2.25
C LEU A 23 2.04 7.20 -1.79
N LEU A 24 2.06 6.76 -0.52
CA LEU A 24 1.01 5.92 0.04
C LEU A 24 -0.36 6.60 0.05
N ARG A 25 -0.42 7.89 0.40
CA ARG A 25 -1.68 8.66 0.44
C ARG A 25 -2.23 8.97 -0.95
N ALA A 26 -1.37 9.01 -1.96
CA ALA A 26 -1.79 9.19 -3.34
C ALA A 26 -2.47 7.94 -3.92
N GLU A 27 -2.20 6.76 -3.36
CA GLU A 27 -2.77 5.50 -3.81
C GLU A 27 -4.19 5.26 -3.26
N PRO A 28 -5.15 4.83 -4.09
CA PRO A 28 -6.48 4.45 -3.62
C PRO A 28 -6.42 3.24 -2.66
N ALA A 29 -7.14 3.32 -1.54
CA ALA A 29 -7.24 2.21 -0.61
C ALA A 29 -8.00 1.02 -1.25
N ALA A 30 -7.27 -0.06 -1.56
CA ALA A 30 -7.87 -1.25 -2.18
C ALA A 30 -8.79 -2.04 -1.24
N SER A 31 -8.59 -1.93 0.08
CA SER A 31 -9.41 -2.57 1.11
C SER A 31 -9.48 -1.71 2.38
N PRO A 32 -10.41 -1.96 3.31
CA PRO A 32 -10.45 -1.24 4.60
C PRO A 32 -9.15 -1.34 5.40
N LEU A 33 -8.40 -2.45 5.24
CA LEU A 33 -7.11 -2.66 5.89
C LEU A 33 -5.96 -1.96 5.15
N ALA A 34 -6.20 -1.47 3.93
CA ALA A 34 -5.24 -0.72 3.13
C ALA A 34 -5.37 0.80 3.34
N ASN A 35 -5.88 1.23 4.50
CA ASN A 35 -5.93 2.65 4.83
C ASN A 35 -4.50 3.22 4.91
N PRO A 36 -4.15 4.25 4.12
CA PRO A 36 -2.80 4.80 4.06
C PRO A 36 -2.34 5.35 5.41
N GLU A 37 -3.23 5.94 6.21
CA GLU A 37 -2.88 6.47 7.55
C GLU A 37 -2.50 5.36 8.53
N THR A 38 -3.05 4.16 8.37
CA THR A 38 -2.59 3.01 9.16
C THR A 38 -1.23 2.50 8.68
N LEU A 39 -1.02 2.47 7.36
CA LEU A 39 0.19 1.90 6.76
C LEU A 39 1.44 2.77 6.98
N VAL A 40 1.30 4.10 7.06
CA VAL A 40 2.43 5.01 7.34
C VAL A 40 3.15 4.70 8.65
N HIS A 41 2.47 4.12 9.64
CA HIS A 41 3.10 3.68 10.88
C HIS A 41 4.10 2.52 10.66
N LEU A 42 3.92 1.71 9.62
CA LEU A 42 4.84 0.62 9.28
C LEU A 42 6.12 1.13 8.60
N VAL A 43 6.06 2.27 7.91
CA VAL A 43 7.16 2.82 7.10
C VAL A 43 8.46 2.92 7.91
N GLY A 44 8.40 3.46 9.13
CA GLY A 44 9.59 3.62 9.97
C GLY A 44 10.26 2.29 10.32
N TRP A 45 9.47 1.26 10.62
CA TRP A 45 10.01 -0.07 10.90
C TRP A 45 10.54 -0.77 9.64
N THR A 46 9.83 -0.67 8.52
CA THR A 46 10.24 -1.28 7.26
C THR A 46 11.56 -0.68 6.79
N LEU A 47 11.68 0.65 6.79
CA LEU A 47 12.90 1.35 6.38
C LEU A 47 14.11 0.96 7.25
N ARG A 48 13.98 0.98 8.58
CA ARG A 48 15.06 0.54 9.47
C ARG A 48 15.47 -0.90 9.21
N THR A 49 14.52 -1.77 8.90
CA THR A 49 14.80 -3.18 8.59
C THR A 49 15.55 -3.33 7.29
N VAL A 50 15.21 -2.57 6.25
CA VAL A 50 15.91 -2.55 4.97
C VAL A 50 17.35 -2.05 5.16
N LEU A 51 17.53 -0.89 5.80
CA LEU A 51 18.86 -0.32 6.05
C LEU A 51 19.73 -1.29 6.85
N ARG A 52 19.21 -1.88 7.94
CA ARG A 52 19.92 -2.89 8.73
C ARG A 52 20.34 -4.09 7.89
N ARG A 53 19.49 -4.58 6.98
CA ARG A 53 19.80 -5.72 6.10
C ARG A 53 20.86 -5.38 5.06
N LEU A 54 20.88 -4.14 4.57
CA LEU A 54 21.90 -3.65 3.64
C LEU A 54 23.28 -3.48 4.31
N HIS A 55 23.28 -3.09 5.59
CA HIS A 55 24.51 -3.01 6.40
C HIS A 55 25.09 -4.38 6.80
N ALA A 56 24.28 -5.43 6.86
CA ALA A 56 24.72 -6.74 7.34
C ALA A 56 25.69 -7.44 6.35
N PRO A 57 26.95 -7.71 6.73
CA PRO A 57 27.86 -8.49 5.90
C PRO A 57 27.37 -9.95 5.84
N GLY A 58 27.24 -10.51 4.63
CA GLY A 58 26.91 -11.92 4.42
C GLY A 58 25.46 -12.24 4.03
N THR A 59 24.51 -11.30 4.16
CA THR A 59 23.17 -11.43 3.55
C THR A 59 23.23 -11.38 2.01
N ARG A 60 24.28 -10.78 1.46
CA ARG A 60 24.56 -10.65 0.02
C ARG A 60 24.82 -11.97 -0.72
N ARG A 61 25.21 -13.04 -0.03
CA ARG A 61 25.74 -14.27 -0.66
C ARG A 61 24.83 -15.49 -0.64
N ARG A 62 23.70 -15.45 0.06
CA ARG A 62 22.74 -16.55 0.00
C ARG A 62 21.49 -16.07 -0.71
N PRO A 63 21.28 -16.42 -1.99
CA PRO A 63 19.93 -16.68 -2.43
C PRO A 63 19.43 -17.76 -1.47
N ARG A 64 18.74 -17.36 -0.40
CA ARG A 64 17.95 -18.29 0.40
C ARG A 64 17.08 -18.95 -0.65
N ARG A 65 17.37 -20.22 -0.95
CA ARG A 65 16.68 -21.03 -1.96
C ARG A 65 15.26 -20.54 -1.97
N LEU A 66 14.88 -19.84 -3.04
CA LEU A 66 13.50 -19.44 -3.29
C LEU A 66 12.70 -20.65 -2.87
N HIS A 67 11.99 -20.57 -1.74
CA HIS A 67 11.14 -21.66 -1.34
C HIS A 67 10.07 -21.68 -2.41
N ALA A 68 10.33 -22.46 -3.46
CA ALA A 68 9.38 -22.98 -4.42
C ALA A 68 8.49 -23.94 -3.63
N ARG A 69 7.68 -23.37 -2.75
CA ARG A 69 6.48 -23.99 -2.21
C ARG A 69 5.36 -23.01 -2.47
N GLY A 70 4.97 -22.98 -3.75
CA GLY A 70 3.83 -22.26 -4.26
C GLY A 70 4.00 -20.75 -4.14
N GLU A 71 4.03 -20.08 -5.28
CA GLU A 71 3.39 -18.78 -5.41
C GLU A 71 1.91 -18.93 -5.04
N SER A 72 1.63 -19.07 -3.74
CA SER A 72 0.32 -18.87 -3.17
C SER A 72 0.10 -17.36 -3.12
N SER A 73 0.08 -16.75 -4.31
CA SER A 73 -0.56 -15.46 -4.49
C SER A 73 -1.96 -15.63 -3.93
N CYS A 74 -2.30 -14.95 -2.83
CA CYS A 74 -3.64 -15.02 -2.30
C CYS A 74 -4.59 -14.63 -3.43
N PRO A 75 -5.56 -15.49 -3.80
CA PRO A 75 -6.50 -15.18 -4.87
C PRO A 75 -7.36 -13.97 -4.56
N CYS A 76 -7.34 -13.49 -3.31
CA CYS A 76 -8.04 -12.30 -2.87
C CYS A 76 -7.54 -11.02 -3.56
N GLY A 77 -6.24 -10.90 -3.87
CA GLY A 77 -5.66 -9.65 -4.38
C GLY A 77 -5.72 -8.43 -3.43
N GLN A 78 -6.34 -8.61 -2.25
CA GLN A 78 -6.65 -7.57 -1.26
C GLN A 78 -5.57 -7.39 -0.19
N ASN A 79 -4.33 -7.81 -0.45
CA ASN A 79 -3.27 -7.65 0.56
C ASN A 79 -2.96 -6.15 0.73
N PRO A 80 -3.18 -5.57 1.93
CA PRO A 80 -3.00 -4.14 2.17
C PRO A 80 -1.55 -3.69 2.01
N LEU A 81 -0.59 -4.60 2.14
CA LEU A 81 0.83 -4.29 2.03
C LEU A 81 1.29 -4.11 0.58
N ARG A 82 0.45 -4.36 -0.44
CA ARG A 82 0.82 -4.16 -1.85
C ARG A 82 1.15 -2.70 -2.14
N ALA A 83 0.25 -1.78 -1.79
CA ALA A 83 0.48 -0.35 -1.95
C ALA A 83 1.65 0.12 -1.09
N HIS A 84 1.75 -0.38 0.16
CA HIS A 84 2.87 -0.11 1.06
C HIS A 84 4.23 -0.40 0.43
N PHE A 85 4.42 -1.62 -0.08
CA PHE A 85 5.70 -1.99 -0.68
C PHE A 85 5.93 -1.34 -2.05
N ALA A 86 4.90 -1.11 -2.87
CA ALA A 86 5.05 -0.38 -4.14
C ALA A 86 5.55 1.05 -3.91
N ALA A 87 4.88 1.81 -3.03
CA ALA A 87 5.28 3.17 -2.66
C ALA A 87 6.70 3.21 -2.05
N GLY A 88 7.07 2.19 -1.28
CA GLY A 88 8.37 2.09 -0.66
C GLY A 88 9.51 1.79 -1.62
N GLU A 89 9.26 0.93 -2.60
CA GLU A 89 10.23 0.64 -3.65
C GLU A 89 10.57 1.93 -4.41
N GLN A 90 9.55 2.69 -4.81
CA GLN A 90 9.73 3.97 -5.47
C GLN A 90 10.49 4.97 -4.59
N ALA A 91 10.05 5.20 -3.34
CA ALA A 91 10.69 6.17 -2.44
C ALA A 91 12.18 5.83 -2.17
N LEU A 92 12.51 4.55 -2.05
CA LEU A 92 13.88 4.10 -1.84
C LEU A 92 14.74 4.26 -3.10
N GLN A 93 14.20 3.98 -4.28
CA GLN A 93 14.90 4.17 -5.55
C GLN A 93 15.17 5.66 -5.82
N GLU A 94 14.19 6.53 -5.60
CA GLU A 94 14.36 7.98 -5.68
C GLU A 94 15.48 8.46 -4.73
N ALA A 95 15.46 8.02 -3.47
CA ALA A 95 16.49 8.39 -2.51
C ALA A 95 17.88 7.83 -2.84
N LEU A 96 17.96 6.64 -3.45
CA LEU A 96 19.22 6.08 -3.94
C LEU A 96 19.82 6.98 -5.03
N VAL A 97 19.02 7.38 -6.02
CA VAL A 97 19.46 8.28 -7.10
C VAL A 97 19.95 9.61 -6.52
N LEU A 98 19.19 10.21 -5.60
CA LEU A 98 19.59 11.47 -4.97
C LEU A 98 20.88 11.31 -4.14
N SER A 99 21.07 10.18 -3.46
CA SER A 99 22.30 9.89 -2.71
C SER A 99 23.52 9.74 -3.61
N GLN A 100 23.35 9.18 -4.81
CA GLN A 100 24.41 9.04 -5.82
C GLN A 100 24.76 10.37 -6.49
N ALA A 101 23.85 11.34 -6.48
CA ALA A 101 24.06 12.67 -7.05
C ALA A 101 24.83 13.62 -6.12
N GLU A 102 24.72 13.44 -4.79
CA GLU A 102 25.39 14.30 -3.79
C GLU A 102 26.84 13.91 -3.47
N GLY A 103 27.26 12.71 -3.85
CA GLY A 103 28.58 12.17 -3.54
C GLY A 103 29.51 12.04 -4.75
N PRO A 104 30.69 11.42 -4.56
CA PRO A 104 31.54 11.02 -5.67
C PRO A 104 30.73 10.17 -6.65
N HIS A 105 30.66 10.58 -7.91
CA HIS A 105 29.81 9.92 -8.90
C HIS A 105 30.25 8.47 -9.09
N PRO A 106 29.45 7.48 -8.65
CA PRO A 106 29.75 6.09 -8.92
C PRO A 106 29.76 5.84 -10.43
N SER A 107 30.60 4.91 -10.85
CA SER A 107 30.56 4.40 -12.22
C SER A 107 29.16 3.82 -12.51
N PRO A 108 28.73 3.74 -13.78
CA PRO A 108 27.45 3.14 -14.14
C PRO A 108 27.26 1.74 -13.55
N ALA A 109 28.29 0.90 -13.61
CA ALA A 109 28.26 -0.46 -13.05
C ALA A 109 28.03 -0.48 -11.52
N GLU A 110 28.60 0.48 -10.78
CA GLU A 110 28.39 0.60 -9.34
C GLU A 110 26.97 1.07 -9.00
N ARG A 111 26.37 1.94 -9.83
CA ARG A 111 24.97 2.36 -9.68
C ARG A 111 24.03 1.17 -9.86
N ASP A 112 24.25 0.39 -10.90
CA ASP A 112 23.44 -0.79 -11.20
C ASP A 112 23.56 -1.84 -10.10
N ALA A 113 24.78 -2.10 -9.61
CA ALA A 113 25.01 -3.02 -8.50
C ALA A 113 24.31 -2.55 -7.21
N ALA A 114 24.33 -1.24 -6.91
CA ALA A 114 23.65 -0.67 -5.76
C ALA A 114 22.11 -0.80 -5.88
N LEU A 115 21.55 -0.47 -7.05
CA LEU A 115 20.12 -0.60 -7.30
C LEU A 115 19.66 -2.06 -7.21
N LEU A 116 20.43 -2.99 -7.79
CA LEU A 116 20.15 -4.42 -7.71
C LEU A 116 20.13 -4.92 -6.27
N GLU A 117 21.13 -4.54 -5.46
CA GLU A 117 21.19 -4.95 -4.06
C GLU A 117 20.02 -4.39 -3.23
N LEU A 118 19.67 -3.11 -3.42
CA LEU A 118 18.52 -2.49 -2.80
C LEU A 118 17.23 -3.26 -3.13
N ASN A 119 16.99 -3.50 -4.42
CA ASN A 119 15.80 -4.19 -4.90
C ASN A 119 15.73 -5.64 -4.37
N LEU A 120 16.86 -6.35 -4.33
CA LEU A 120 16.90 -7.72 -3.79
C LEU A 120 16.51 -7.75 -2.30
N VAL A 121 17.09 -6.88 -1.48
CA VAL A 121 16.79 -6.82 -0.04
C VAL A 121 15.34 -6.41 0.19
N PHE A 122 14.87 -5.39 -0.53
CA PHE A 122 13.53 -4.85 -0.37
C PHE A 122 12.46 -5.86 -0.82
N ARG A 123 12.64 -6.49 -1.99
CA ARG A 123 11.69 -7.48 -2.52
C ARG A 123 11.66 -8.78 -1.70
N ASP A 124 12.78 -9.21 -1.11
CA ASP A 124 12.77 -10.35 -0.16
C ASP A 124 11.93 -10.01 1.08
N LEU A 125 12.09 -8.81 1.65
CA LEU A 125 11.27 -8.35 2.77
C LEU A 125 9.79 -8.27 2.36
N ALA A 126 9.49 -7.59 1.26
CA ALA A 126 8.14 -7.43 0.74
C ALA A 126 7.44 -8.78 0.55
N ARG A 127 8.12 -9.73 -0.11
CA ARG A 127 7.60 -11.07 -0.32
C ARG A 127 7.29 -11.78 0.99
N ARG A 128 8.21 -11.76 1.96
CA ARG A 128 8.01 -12.43 3.26
C ARG A 128 6.82 -11.86 4.02
N GLU A 129 6.72 -10.55 4.13
CA GLU A 129 5.63 -9.89 4.85
C GLU A 129 4.29 -10.10 4.15
N MET A 130 4.26 -9.96 2.81
CA MET A 130 3.04 -10.22 2.04
C MET A 130 2.59 -11.67 2.13
N THR A 131 3.50 -12.65 2.02
CA THR A 131 3.18 -14.07 2.17
C THR A 131 2.67 -14.38 3.57
N ALA A 132 3.29 -13.82 4.61
CA ALA A 132 2.84 -14.01 5.99
C ALA A 132 1.41 -13.49 6.20
N PHE A 133 1.11 -12.29 5.67
CA PHE A 133 -0.25 -11.73 5.72
C PHE A 133 -1.25 -12.56 4.91
N CYS A 134 -0.89 -12.96 3.69
CA CYS A 134 -1.74 -13.80 2.82
C CYS A 134 -2.05 -15.16 3.46
N ALA A 135 -1.14 -15.74 4.23
CA ALA A 135 -1.38 -16.98 4.95
C ALA A 135 -2.54 -16.85 5.98
N LEU A 136 -2.78 -15.66 6.53
CA LEU A 136 -3.94 -15.39 7.38
C LEU A 136 -5.24 -15.39 6.57
N CYS A 137 -5.22 -14.83 5.36
CA CYS A 137 -6.37 -14.84 4.45
C CYS A 137 -6.75 -16.28 4.07
N LEU A 138 -5.77 -17.14 3.75
CA LEU A 138 -6.00 -18.53 3.36
C LEU A 138 -6.48 -19.42 4.51
N ARG A 139 -6.19 -19.05 5.77
CA ARG A 139 -6.64 -19.79 6.97
C ARG A 139 -8.07 -19.42 7.40
N ARG A 140 -8.66 -18.35 6.85
CA ARG A 140 -10.08 -18.06 7.07
C ARG A 140 -10.90 -19.03 6.21
N PRO A 141 -11.72 -19.93 6.79
CA PRO A 141 -12.69 -20.66 5.99
C PRO A 141 -13.57 -19.62 5.26
N ARG A 142 -13.84 -19.85 3.98
CA ARG A 142 -14.83 -19.10 3.19
C ARG A 142 -16.20 -19.22 3.88
N GLN A 143 -16.45 -18.43 4.92
CA GLN A 143 -17.77 -18.31 5.54
C GLN A 143 -18.74 -17.45 4.70
N LEU A 144 -18.30 -16.96 3.54
CA LEU A 144 -19.08 -16.15 2.61
C LEU A 144 -19.14 -16.83 1.25
N ALA A 145 -19.82 -17.97 1.19
CA ALA A 145 -20.52 -18.45 -0.01
C ALA A 145 -21.53 -19.54 0.39
N ALA A 146 -22.29 -19.32 1.47
CA ALA A 146 -23.63 -19.89 1.46
C ALA A 146 -24.39 -19.06 0.40
N PRO A 147 -24.90 -19.66 -0.68
CA PRO A 147 -25.83 -18.95 -1.54
C PRO A 147 -26.94 -18.38 -0.65
N PRO A 148 -27.44 -17.16 -0.90
CA PRO A 148 -28.60 -16.66 -0.18
C PRO A 148 -29.67 -17.75 -0.28
N ALA A 149 -30.20 -18.19 0.87
CA ALA A 149 -31.25 -19.19 0.90
C ALA A 149 -32.29 -18.80 -0.17
N PRO A 150 -32.74 -19.74 -1.02
CA PRO A 150 -33.76 -19.45 -2.02
C PRO A 150 -34.91 -18.77 -1.30
N ARG A 151 -35.31 -17.58 -1.80
CA ARG A 151 -36.45 -16.87 -1.22
C ARG A 151 -37.61 -17.86 -1.14
N PRO A 152 -38.25 -18.04 0.04
CA PRO A 152 -39.40 -18.91 0.13
C PRO A 152 -40.43 -18.43 -0.92
N PRO A 153 -41.10 -19.35 -1.62
CA PRO A 153 -42.12 -18.98 -2.58
C PRO A 153 -43.15 -18.06 -1.90
N PRO A 154 -43.68 -17.04 -2.61
CA PRO A 154 -44.72 -16.19 -2.06
C PRO A 154 -45.88 -17.08 -1.60
N SER A 155 -46.30 -16.91 -0.34
CA SER A 155 -47.43 -17.64 0.22
C SER A 155 -48.66 -17.44 -0.69
N PRO A 156 -49.32 -18.53 -1.14
CA PRO A 156 -50.52 -18.42 -1.94
C PRO A 156 -51.64 -17.92 -1.01
N GLY A 157 -51.84 -16.61 -0.94
CA GLY A 157 -52.87 -16.03 -0.07
C GLY A 157 -52.89 -14.51 0.05
N ALA A 158 -51.80 -13.80 -0.22
CA ALA A 158 -51.80 -12.33 -0.15
C ALA A 158 -52.42 -11.72 -1.43
N ARG A 159 -53.73 -11.92 -1.63
CA ARG A 159 -54.49 -11.10 -2.56
C ARG A 159 -54.54 -9.67 -2.01
N ARG A 160 -53.99 -8.77 -2.83
CA ARG A 160 -54.28 -7.35 -3.01
C ARG A 160 -55.36 -6.80 -2.07
N ASP A 161 -54.97 -5.86 -1.23
CA ASP A 161 -55.69 -4.60 -1.02
C ASP A 161 -54.69 -3.59 -0.44
N SER A 162 -54.08 -2.79 -1.32
CA SER A 162 -53.40 -1.57 -0.90
C SER A 162 -53.88 -0.46 -1.82
N PRO A 163 -54.47 0.62 -1.26
CA PRO A 163 -55.03 1.71 -2.04
C PRO A 163 -53.92 2.52 -2.75
N PRO A 164 -54.26 3.28 -3.79
CA PRO A 164 -53.29 4.10 -4.50
C PRO A 164 -52.77 5.21 -3.58
N PHE A 165 -51.45 5.26 -3.40
CA PHE A 165 -50.77 6.40 -2.79
C PHE A 165 -51.00 7.66 -3.63
N PRO A 166 -51.40 8.80 -3.04
CA PRO A 166 -51.43 10.06 -3.76
C PRO A 166 -50.01 10.59 -3.95
N ALA A 167 -49.77 11.15 -5.15
CA ALA A 167 -48.53 11.79 -5.55
C ALA A 167 -48.12 12.90 -4.57
N ARG A 168 -46.99 12.71 -3.87
CA ARG A 168 -46.34 13.81 -3.13
C ARG A 168 -45.53 14.65 -4.10
N ALA A 169 -45.97 15.91 -4.18
CA ALA A 169 -45.37 16.99 -4.94
C ALA A 169 -43.87 17.16 -4.69
N ARG A 170 -43.12 17.37 -5.77
CA ARG A 170 -41.74 17.83 -5.78
C ARG A 170 -41.65 19.22 -5.12
N ARG A 171 -41.17 19.29 -3.88
CA ARG A 171 -40.64 20.56 -3.34
C ARG A 171 -39.22 20.75 -3.84
N ARG A 172 -39.06 21.69 -4.77
CA ARG A 172 -37.78 22.32 -5.10
C ARG A 172 -37.36 23.17 -3.89
N HIS A 173 -36.27 22.81 -3.23
CA HIS A 173 -35.47 23.73 -2.42
C HIS A 173 -34.18 23.96 -3.23
N ALA A 174 -34.10 25.04 -4.00
CA ALA A 174 -33.64 26.37 -3.59
C ALA A 174 -32.15 26.34 -3.21
N ALA A 175 -31.32 26.83 -4.13
CA ALA A 175 -29.89 27.00 -3.97
C ALA A 175 -29.55 28.00 -2.85
N PRO A 176 -28.43 27.82 -2.12
CA PRO A 176 -27.94 28.84 -1.19
C PRO A 176 -27.32 30.03 -1.95
N PRO A 177 -27.46 31.27 -1.44
CA PRO A 177 -26.83 32.46 -2.03
C PRO A 177 -25.30 32.46 -1.80
N PRO A 178 -24.52 33.12 -2.68
CA PRO A 178 -23.09 33.30 -2.49
C PRO A 178 -22.82 34.29 -1.33
N GLY A 179 -21.95 33.88 -0.40
CA GLY A 179 -21.46 34.75 0.67
C GLY A 179 -20.46 35.80 0.17
N PRO A 180 -20.32 36.94 0.88
CA PRO A 180 -19.52 38.07 0.44
C PRO A 180 -18.02 37.86 0.65
N PHE A 181 -17.24 38.25 -0.36
CA PHE A 181 -15.82 38.57 -0.24
C PHE A 181 -15.61 39.77 0.68
N PRO A 182 -14.57 39.78 1.53
CA PRO A 182 -13.94 41.01 1.95
C PRO A 182 -12.62 41.23 1.18
N ALA A 183 -12.57 42.37 0.52
CA ALA A 183 -11.36 43.05 0.10
C ALA A 183 -10.70 43.75 1.30
N GLY A 184 -9.38 43.91 1.24
CA GLY A 184 -8.55 44.64 2.21
C GLY A 184 -7.14 44.04 2.16
N ALA A 185 -6.18 44.50 1.37
CA ALA A 185 -5.68 45.87 1.20
C ALA A 185 -5.24 46.48 2.54
N GLY A 186 -3.95 46.34 2.80
CA GLY A 186 -3.16 46.89 3.89
C GLY A 186 -1.70 46.53 3.66
#